data_AF-A0A9P8ZD93-F1
#
_entry.id   AF-A0A9P8ZD93-F1
#
_cell.length_a   1.000
_cell.length_b   1.000
_cell.length_c   1.000
_cell.angle_alpha   90.00
_cell.angle_beta   90.00
_cell.angle_gamma   90.00
#
_symmetry.space_group_name_H-M   'P 1'
#
loop_
_entity.id
_entity.type
_entity.pdbx_description
1 polymer ?
#
loop_
_entity_poly.entity_id
_entity_poly.type
_entity_poly.pdbx_seq_one_letter_code
_entity_poly.pdbx_strand_id
1 'polypeptide(L)'
;DKFPSLDITGPAPCYDQERPVFVGVAPFKGGLVPCKIIPDFMPNPVRLSHDGQEWTINKNEPFFVLPLDASTMEWVHTIDGKIPGGRRPVQGGFEANGEPLYHAVALIDGVRVPGKTGEHLDAGGHVPYGGVEETRKHYQIL
;
A
#
# COMPACT_ATOMS: atom_id res chain seq x y z
N ASP A 1 -7.96 -8.38 18.75
CA ASP A 1 -8.80 -7.26 18.28
C ASP A 1 -9.46 -7.59 16.97
N LYS A 2 -10.62 -7.00 16.68
CA LYS A 2 -11.36 -7.19 15.43
C LYS A 2 -10.96 -6.10 14.43
N PHE A 3 -10.87 -6.43 13.15
CA PHE A 3 -10.68 -5.43 12.10
C PHE A 3 -11.85 -4.44 12.07
N PRO A 4 -11.65 -3.14 11.74
CA PRO A 4 -12.73 -2.15 11.71
C PRO A 4 -13.87 -2.55 10.77
N SER A 5 -15.09 -2.09 11.08
CA SER A 5 -16.28 -2.38 10.25
C SER A 5 -16.26 -1.60 8.93
N LEU A 6 -17.10 -2.04 7.98
CA LEU A 6 -17.26 -1.42 6.68
C LEU A 6 -17.65 0.07 6.76
N ASP A 7 -18.44 0.47 7.76
CA ASP A 7 -18.82 1.86 7.98
C ASP A 7 -17.63 2.77 8.30
N ILE A 8 -16.53 2.20 8.79
CA ILE A 8 -15.29 2.92 9.11
C ILE A 8 -14.31 2.85 7.95
N THR A 9 -14.12 1.67 7.36
CA THR A 9 -13.11 1.46 6.31
C THR A 9 -13.54 1.94 4.94
N GLY A 10 -14.86 1.99 4.68
CA GLY A 10 -15.39 1.98 3.32
C GLY A 10 -15.13 0.64 2.62
N PRO A 11 -15.54 0.50 1.34
CA PRO A 11 -15.30 -0.71 0.56
C PRO A 11 -13.80 -0.94 0.31
N ALA A 12 -13.41 -2.20 0.16
CA ALA A 12 -12.03 -2.54 -0.14
C ALA A 12 -11.65 -2.05 -1.55
N PRO A 13 -10.50 -1.37 -1.72
CA PRO A 13 -10.04 -0.90 -3.04
C PRO A 13 -9.54 -2.01 -3.95
N CYS A 14 -9.09 -3.13 -3.37
CA CYS A 14 -8.48 -4.24 -4.07
C CYS A 14 -9.04 -5.57 -3.55
N TYR A 15 -8.91 -6.61 -4.36
CA TYR A 15 -9.34 -7.95 -4.01
C TYR A 15 -8.29 -8.95 -4.47
N ASP A 16 -8.03 -9.94 -3.62
CA ASP A 16 -7.29 -11.15 -3.97
C ASP A 16 -8.29 -12.30 -4.03
N GLN A 17 -8.72 -12.63 -5.26
CA GLN A 17 -9.94 -13.40 -5.53
C GLN A 17 -11.14 -12.68 -4.90
N GLU A 18 -11.85 -13.32 -3.98
CA GLU A 18 -12.98 -12.72 -3.24
C GLU A 18 -12.55 -12.06 -1.92
N ARG A 19 -11.26 -12.12 -1.56
CA ARG A 19 -10.77 -11.59 -0.28
C ARG A 19 -10.53 -10.08 -0.38
N PRO A 20 -11.12 -9.26 0.52
CA PRO A 20 -10.92 -7.82 0.49
C PRO A 20 -9.50 -7.46 0.93
N VAL A 21 -8.85 -6.58 0.16
CA VAL A 21 -7.52 -6.06 0.44
C VAL A 21 -7.59 -4.55 0.57
N PHE A 22 -7.25 -4.06 1.76
CA PHE A 22 -7.26 -2.65 2.11
C PHE A 22 -5.87 -2.04 1.95
N VAL A 23 -5.86 -0.72 1.81
CA VAL A 23 -4.64 0.09 1.85
C VAL A 23 -4.52 0.75 3.22
N GLY A 24 -3.29 0.94 3.67
CA GLY A 24 -3.03 1.59 4.94
C GLY A 24 -1.55 1.87 5.11
N VAL A 25 -1.16 2.14 6.34
CA VAL A 25 0.21 2.47 6.72
C VAL A 25 0.58 1.75 8.02
N ALA A 26 1.85 1.36 8.16
CA ALA A 26 2.37 0.76 9.38
C ALA A 26 3.79 1.27 9.69
N PRO A 27 4.16 1.47 10.97
CA PRO A 27 5.53 1.80 11.35
C PRO A 27 6.47 0.65 10.96
N PHE A 28 7.61 0.97 10.35
CA PHE A 28 8.59 -0.05 9.99
C PHE A 28 9.99 0.55 9.90
N LYS A 29 10.94 -0.01 10.66
CA LYS A 29 12.37 0.37 10.66
C LYS A 29 12.63 1.89 10.68
N GLY A 30 11.87 2.64 11.49
CA GLY A 30 12.04 4.10 11.63
C GLY A 30 11.28 4.95 10.62
N GLY A 31 10.53 4.33 9.70
CA GLY A 31 9.60 5.00 8.80
C GLY A 31 8.13 4.69 9.10
N LEU A 32 7.25 5.27 8.28
CA LEU A 32 5.82 4.95 8.21
C LEU A 32 5.52 4.54 6.77
N VAL A 33 5.16 3.28 6.56
CA VAL A 33 5.23 2.66 5.23
C VAL A 33 3.84 2.25 4.74
N PRO A 34 3.43 2.66 3.52
CA PRO A 34 2.22 2.16 2.88
C PRO A 34 2.23 0.63 2.74
N CYS A 35 1.11 -0.01 3.05
CA CYS A 35 0.99 -1.46 3.16
C CYS A 35 -0.34 -1.99 2.60
N LYS A 36 -0.37 -3.30 2.29
CA LYS A 36 -1.61 -4.03 2.05
C LYS A 36 -2.10 -4.65 3.36
N ILE A 37 -3.41 -4.61 3.59
CA ILE A 37 -4.04 -5.12 4.80
C ILE A 37 -5.13 -6.12 4.40
N ILE A 38 -5.01 -7.36 4.86
CA ILE A 38 -5.88 -8.48 4.51
C ILE A 38 -6.52 -8.96 5.82
N PRO A 39 -7.77 -8.56 6.13
CA PRO A 39 -8.42 -8.90 7.40
C PRO A 39 -8.49 -10.40 7.67
N ASP A 40 -8.57 -11.21 6.62
CA ASP A 40 -8.59 -12.68 6.72
C ASP A 40 -7.27 -13.27 7.24
N PHE A 41 -6.18 -12.49 7.26
CA PHE A 41 -4.86 -12.92 7.75
C PHE A 41 -4.63 -12.60 9.23
N MET A 42 -5.68 -12.23 9.97
CA MET A 42 -5.60 -12.07 11.41
C MET A 42 -5.01 -13.33 12.08
N PRO A 43 -4.09 -13.18 13.07
CA PRO A 43 -3.85 -11.94 13.82
C PRO A 43 -2.83 -10.98 13.20
N ASN A 44 -2.19 -11.31 12.07
CA ASN A 44 -1.18 -10.46 11.43
C ASN A 44 -1.67 -10.04 10.03
N PRO A 45 -2.57 -9.05 9.90
CA PRO A 45 -3.25 -8.76 8.64
C PRO A 45 -2.40 -7.94 7.65
N VAL A 46 -1.30 -7.34 8.12
CA VAL A 46 -0.53 -6.35 7.35
C VAL A 46 0.66 -6.99 6.66
N ARG A 47 0.85 -6.64 5.37
CA ARG A 47 2.06 -6.93 4.61
C ARG A 47 2.61 -5.65 3.99
N LEU A 48 3.91 -5.46 4.01
CA LEU A 48 4.57 -4.32 3.36
C LEU A 48 5.86 -4.75 2.66
N SER A 49 6.30 -3.94 1.70
CA SER A 49 7.53 -4.14 0.95
C SER A 49 8.70 -3.38 1.55
N HIS A 50 9.82 -4.06 1.76
CA HIS A 50 11.07 -3.43 2.15
C HIS A 50 12.29 -4.33 1.89
N ASP A 51 13.35 -3.76 1.31
CA ASP A 51 14.63 -4.41 0.99
C ASP A 51 14.47 -5.74 0.23
N GLY A 52 13.62 -5.78 -0.81
CA GLY A 52 13.43 -6.98 -1.64
C GLY A 52 12.49 -8.03 -1.02
N GLN A 53 11.93 -7.79 0.16
CA GLN A 53 11.11 -8.76 0.89
C GLN A 53 9.70 -8.26 1.21
N GLU A 54 8.72 -9.18 1.21
CA GLU A 54 7.42 -8.97 1.85
C GLU A 54 7.54 -9.24 3.35
N TRP A 55 7.28 -8.22 4.15
CA TRP A 55 7.30 -8.30 5.60
C TRP A 55 5.90 -8.49 6.17
N THR A 56 5.76 -9.40 7.12
CA THR A 56 4.57 -9.52 7.97
C THR A 56 4.76 -8.67 9.22
N ILE A 57 3.84 -7.72 9.45
CA ILE A 57 3.87 -6.90 10.67
C ILE A 57 3.22 -7.67 11.82
N ASN A 58 3.88 -7.64 12.97
CA ASN A 58 3.45 -8.36 14.17
C ASN A 58 2.12 -7.80 14.69
N LYS A 59 1.23 -8.67 15.16
CA LYS A 59 -0.07 -8.33 15.75
C LYS A 59 -0.03 -7.27 16.86
N ASN A 60 1.11 -7.10 17.53
CA ASN A 60 1.28 -6.14 18.60
C ASN A 60 1.70 -4.74 18.10
N GLU A 61 2.05 -4.61 16.81
CA GLU A 61 2.40 -3.34 16.20
C GLU A 61 1.14 -2.64 15.65
N PRO A 62 1.04 -1.30 15.78
CA PRO A 62 -0.09 -0.58 15.25
C PRO A 62 -0.05 -0.50 13.73
N PHE A 63 -1.22 -0.36 13.12
CA PHE A 63 -1.38 -0.01 11.72
C PHE A 63 -2.64 0.85 11.57
N PHE A 64 -2.71 1.60 10.48
CA PHE A 64 -3.83 2.48 10.17
C PHE A 64 -4.38 2.12 8.80
N VAL A 65 -5.68 1.86 8.71
CA VAL A 65 -6.37 1.70 7.44
C VAL A 65 -6.65 3.09 6.88
N LEU A 66 -6.45 3.29 5.57
CA LEU A 66 -6.84 4.51 4.88
C LEU A 66 -8.23 4.30 4.25
N PRO A 67 -9.30 4.96 4.76
CA PRO A 67 -10.59 4.95 4.10
C PRO A 67 -10.50 5.77 2.81
N LEU A 68 -10.95 5.19 1.70
CA LEU A 68 -10.95 5.90 0.42
C LEU A 68 -12.23 6.71 0.26
N ASP A 69 -12.05 7.98 -0.06
CA ASP A 69 -13.14 8.87 -0.47
C ASP A 69 -13.15 8.99 -2.00
N ALA A 70 -14.08 8.29 -2.65
CA ALA A 70 -14.20 8.29 -4.11
C ALA A 70 -14.59 9.66 -4.71
N SER A 71 -15.00 10.64 -3.89
CA SER A 71 -15.29 12.00 -4.36
C SER A 71 -14.05 12.89 -4.45
N THR A 72 -12.96 12.52 -3.75
CA THR A 72 -11.73 13.32 -3.66
C THR A 72 -10.46 12.56 -4.01
N MET A 73 -10.52 11.23 -4.13
CA MET A 73 -9.39 10.34 -4.40
C MET A 73 -9.65 9.48 -5.64
N GLU A 74 -8.62 9.26 -6.44
CA GLU A 74 -8.68 8.40 -7.62
C GLU A 74 -7.32 7.73 -7.87
N TRP A 75 -7.36 6.49 -8.38
CA TRP A 75 -6.15 5.77 -8.75
C TRP A 75 -5.70 6.17 -10.16
N VAL A 76 -4.51 6.73 -10.28
CA VAL A 76 -3.99 7.30 -11.53
C VAL A 76 -2.82 6.46 -12.05
N HIS A 77 -2.87 6.06 -13.32
CA HIS A 77 -1.74 5.37 -13.94
C HIS A 77 -0.50 6.27 -14.02
N THR A 78 0.64 5.72 -13.62
CA THR A 78 1.94 6.39 -13.71
C THR A 78 3.06 5.39 -13.99
N ILE A 79 4.29 5.90 -14.10
CA ILE A 79 5.49 5.10 -14.37
C ILE A 79 6.73 5.63 -13.62
N ASP A 80 7.65 4.74 -13.26
CA ASP A 80 9.02 5.07 -12.80
C ASP A 80 9.08 6.09 -11.64
N GLY A 81 8.23 5.95 -10.63
CA GLY A 81 8.24 6.81 -9.44
C GLY A 81 7.58 8.18 -9.65
N LYS A 82 7.11 8.50 -10.86
CA LYS A 82 6.64 9.84 -11.21
C LYS A 82 5.27 10.16 -10.65
N ILE A 83 5.10 11.41 -10.25
CA ILE A 83 3.80 11.99 -9.93
C ILE A 83 3.15 12.49 -11.24
N PRO A 84 1.92 12.04 -11.58
CA PRO A 84 1.20 12.54 -12.75
C PRO A 84 0.97 14.06 -12.69
N GLY A 85 1.19 14.74 -13.82
CA GLY A 85 1.04 16.19 -13.91
C GLY A 85 -0.36 16.66 -13.50
N GLY A 86 -0.44 17.72 -12.68
CA GLY A 86 -1.69 18.28 -12.19
C GLY A 86 -2.39 17.47 -11.09
N ARG A 87 -1.77 16.38 -10.60
CA ARG A 87 -2.27 15.58 -9.49
C ARG A 87 -1.46 15.84 -8.22
N ARG A 88 -2.08 15.60 -7.07
CA ARG A 88 -1.43 15.63 -5.75
C ARG A 88 -1.54 14.24 -5.14
N PRO A 89 -0.43 13.50 -4.99
CA PRO A 89 -0.50 12.13 -4.50
C PRO A 89 -0.86 12.09 -3.01
N VAL A 90 -1.54 11.02 -2.59
CA VAL A 90 -1.85 10.79 -1.18
C VAL A 90 -0.61 10.25 -0.47
N GLN A 91 0.03 11.10 0.34
CA GLN A 91 1.18 10.70 1.15
C GLN A 91 0.74 9.75 2.26
N GLY A 92 1.31 8.55 2.25
CA GLY A 92 1.08 7.49 3.24
C GLY A 92 2.22 7.34 4.25
N GLY A 93 3.22 8.22 4.20
CA GLY A 93 4.28 8.26 5.20
C GLY A 93 5.63 8.64 4.60
N PHE A 94 6.68 7.95 5.06
CA PHE A 94 8.07 8.29 4.75
C PHE A 94 9.01 7.12 5.05
N GLU A 95 10.11 7.06 4.32
CA GLU A 95 11.27 6.21 4.62
C GLU A 95 12.02 6.72 5.86
N ALA A 96 12.91 5.91 6.44
CA ALA A 96 13.66 6.26 7.65
C ALA A 96 14.53 7.53 7.50
N ASN A 97 14.93 7.89 6.27
CA ASN A 97 15.68 9.10 5.96
C ASN A 97 14.78 10.34 5.73
N GLY A 98 13.45 10.19 5.87
CA GLY A 98 12.46 11.24 5.72
C GLY A 98 11.92 11.42 4.30
N GLU A 99 12.37 10.64 3.32
CA GLU A 99 11.84 10.73 1.96
C GLU A 99 10.37 10.29 1.92
N PRO A 100 9.48 11.03 1.23
CA PRO A 100 8.05 10.76 1.27
C PRO A 100 7.68 9.48 0.52
N LEU A 101 6.67 8.79 1.06
CA LEU A 101 6.05 7.62 0.43
C LEU A 101 4.58 7.86 0.15
N TYR A 102 4.11 7.35 -0.98
CA TYR A 102 2.73 7.45 -1.45
C TYR A 102 2.10 6.07 -1.62
N HIS A 103 0.77 6.02 -1.61
CA HIS A 103 0.04 4.77 -1.84
C HIS A 103 0.12 4.36 -3.31
N ALA A 104 0.52 3.12 -3.56
CA ALA A 104 0.57 2.54 -4.88
C ALA A 104 -0.25 1.25 -4.97
N VAL A 105 -0.74 0.94 -6.17
CA VAL A 105 -1.30 -0.36 -6.53
C VAL A 105 -0.63 -0.83 -7.81
N ALA A 106 -0.05 -2.02 -7.79
CA ALA A 106 0.52 -2.65 -8.97
C ALA A 106 -0.23 -3.93 -9.34
N LEU A 107 -0.19 -4.30 -10.63
CA LEU A 107 -0.81 -5.53 -11.13
C LEU A 107 0.22 -6.66 -11.17
N ILE A 108 -0.06 -7.75 -10.44
CA ILE A 108 0.76 -8.98 -10.42
C ILE A 108 -0.15 -10.13 -10.82
N ASP A 109 0.10 -10.75 -11.98
CA ASP A 109 -0.69 -11.87 -12.51
C ASP A 109 -2.21 -11.63 -12.50
N GLY A 110 -2.63 -10.40 -12.82
CA GLY A 110 -4.04 -9.98 -12.83
C GLY A 110 -4.60 -9.55 -11.47
N VAL A 111 -3.83 -9.70 -10.38
CA VAL A 111 -4.20 -9.26 -9.03
C VAL A 111 -3.71 -7.84 -8.79
N ARG A 112 -4.59 -6.97 -8.29
CA ARG A 112 -4.23 -5.61 -7.86
C ARG A 112 -3.68 -5.66 -6.43
N VAL A 113 -2.40 -5.36 -6.27
CA VAL A 113 -1.67 -5.47 -5.02
C VAL A 113 -1.29 -4.09 -4.50
N PRO A 114 -1.79 -3.66 -3.33
CA PRO A 114 -1.36 -2.40 -2.72
C PRO A 114 0.06 -2.44 -2.16
N GLY A 115 0.74 -1.29 -2.18
CA GLY A 115 2.07 -1.10 -1.62
C GLY A 115 2.47 0.38 -1.60
N LYS A 116 3.74 0.65 -1.85
CA LYS A 116 4.34 1.99 -1.75
C LYS A 116 4.96 2.45 -3.07
N THR A 117 5.15 3.76 -3.19
CA THR A 117 5.98 4.39 -4.22
C THR A 117 6.54 5.70 -3.67
N GLY A 118 7.50 6.30 -4.36
CA GLY A 118 8.11 7.59 -4.04
C GLY A 118 8.93 8.06 -5.24
N GLU A 119 9.16 9.37 -5.35
CA GLU A 119 9.96 9.93 -6.46
C GLU A 119 11.42 9.44 -6.43
N HIS A 120 11.90 8.98 -5.28
CA HIS A 120 13.21 8.36 -5.07
C HIS A 120 13.24 6.85 -5.39
N LEU A 121 12.09 6.25 -5.70
CA LEU A 121 11.96 4.82 -6.03
C LEU A 121 11.87 4.64 -7.55
N ASP A 122 13.02 4.66 -8.22
CA ASP A 122 13.12 4.57 -9.69
C ASP A 122 12.47 3.30 -10.29
N ALA A 123 12.32 2.24 -9.50
CA ALA A 123 11.64 1.00 -9.91
C ALA A 123 10.10 1.13 -9.97
N GLY A 124 9.55 2.25 -9.49
CA GLY A 124 8.12 2.58 -9.56
C GLY A 124 7.33 2.17 -8.32
N GLY A 125 6.35 1.28 -8.53
CA GLY A 125 5.52 0.74 -7.47
C GLY A 125 6.16 -0.48 -6.83
N HIS A 126 6.31 -0.47 -5.50
CA HIS A 126 6.85 -1.56 -4.70
C HIS A 126 5.70 -2.22 -3.92
N VAL A 127 5.41 -3.48 -4.22
CA VAL A 127 4.25 -4.20 -3.67
C VAL A 127 4.64 -5.54 -3.05
N PRO A 128 4.11 -5.89 -1.88
CA PRO A 128 4.43 -7.15 -1.23
C PRO A 128 3.61 -8.25 -1.90
N TYR A 129 4.24 -9.27 -2.46
CA TYR A 129 3.53 -10.40 -3.07
C TYR A 129 4.37 -11.69 -3.03
N GLY A 130 3.75 -12.81 -2.69
CA GLY A 130 4.42 -14.12 -2.73
C GLY A 130 5.64 -14.27 -1.80
N GLY A 131 5.75 -13.44 -0.75
CA GLY A 131 6.90 -13.45 0.16
C GLY A 131 8.07 -12.55 -0.26
N VAL A 132 7.97 -11.85 -1.39
CA VAL A 132 8.99 -10.92 -1.90
C VAL A 132 8.42 -9.51 -2.12
N GLU A 133 9.30 -8.53 -2.24
CA GLU A 133 8.94 -7.21 -2.77
C GLU A 133 8.99 -7.28 -4.30
N GLU A 134 7.82 -7.23 -4.92
CA GLU A 134 7.69 -7.07 -6.36
C GLU A 134 7.76 -5.59 -6.73
N THR A 135 8.52 -5.27 -7.77
CA THR A 135 8.57 -3.92 -8.34
C THR A 135 7.90 -3.87 -9.69
N ARG A 136 7.16 -2.80 -9.96
CA ARG A 136 6.51 -2.57 -11.26
C ARG A 136 6.71 -1.12 -11.67
N LYS A 137 7.36 -0.94 -12.83
CA LYS A 137 7.48 0.36 -13.46
C LYS A 137 6.13 0.99 -13.72
N HIS A 138 5.17 0.21 -14.24
CA HIS A 138 3.79 0.65 -14.46
C HIS A 138 2.92 0.29 -13.26
N TYR A 139 2.28 1.29 -12.66
CA TYR A 139 1.43 1.12 -11.48
C TYR A 139 0.39 2.24 -11.43
N GLN A 140 -0.48 2.19 -10.44
CA GLN A 140 -1.39 3.28 -10.10
C GLN A 140 -0.93 3.93 -8.79
N ILE A 141 -0.89 5.25 -8.75
CA ILE A 141 -0.69 6.05 -7.54
C ILE A 141 -2.05 6.64 -7.12
N LEU A 142 -2.30 6.74 -5.82
CA LEU A 142 -3.51 7.40 -5.28
C LEU A 142 -3.34 8.92 -5.20
#